data_AF-A0A267FD23-F1
#
_entry.id   AF-A0A267FD23-F1
#
_cell.length_a   1.000
_cell.length_b   1.000
_cell.length_c   1.000
_cell.angle_alpha   90.00
_cell.angle_beta   90.00
_cell.angle_gamma   90.00
#
_symmetry.space_group_name_H-M   'P 1'
#
loop_
_entity.id
_entity.type
_entity.pdbx_description
1 polymer ?
#
loop_
_entity_poly.entity_id
_entity_poly.type
_entity_poly.pdbx_seq_one_letter_code
_entity_poly.pdbx_strand_id
1 'polypeptide(L)'
;SYFVEWIPNNVKTAVCDIPPRGLKMSSTFIGNSTAIQELFKRVSEQFTAMFRRKAFLHWYTGEGMDEMEFTEAESNMNDLVSEYQQYQDATAEDEGEVEGEEEEA
;
A
#
# COMPACT_ATOMS: atom_id res chain seq x y z
N SER A 1 7.32 -13.28 -13.84
CA SER A 1 5.99 -13.76 -13.44
C SER A 1 5.19 -12.58 -12.87
N TYR A 2 3.85 -12.57 -12.93
CA TYR A 2 3.01 -11.50 -12.31
C TYR A 2 2.47 -11.88 -10.93
N PHE A 3 2.54 -13.17 -10.58
CA PHE A 3 2.22 -13.67 -9.24
C PHE A 3 3.54 -14.11 -8.61
N VAL A 4 3.75 -13.72 -7.35
CA VAL A 4 4.94 -14.08 -6.59
C VAL A 4 5.03 -15.60 -6.45
N GLU A 5 6.24 -16.14 -6.64
CA GLU A 5 6.48 -17.58 -6.67
C GLU A 5 6.60 -18.17 -5.26
N TRP A 6 6.99 -17.33 -4.30
CA TRP A 6 7.17 -17.66 -2.89
C TRP A 6 5.87 -17.78 -2.09
N ILE A 7 4.74 -17.28 -2.60
CA ILE A 7 3.40 -17.57 -2.05
C ILE A 7 2.66 -18.59 -2.95
N PRO A 8 2.73 -19.90 -2.65
CA PRO A 8 2.07 -20.90 -3.45
C PRO A 8 0.54 -20.81 -3.33
N ASN A 9 -0.18 -21.03 -4.44
CA ASN A 9 -1.64 -21.04 -4.48
C ASN A 9 -2.28 -19.73 -3.95
N ASN A 10 -1.64 -18.59 -4.20
CA ASN A 10 -2.05 -17.24 -3.76
C ASN A 10 -3.32 -16.68 -4.42
N VAL A 11 -3.91 -17.38 -5.39
CA VAL A 11 -5.21 -17.04 -5.98
C VAL A 11 -6.29 -17.98 -5.45
N LYS A 12 -7.27 -17.42 -4.73
CA LYS A 12 -8.46 -18.13 -4.26
C LYS A 12 -9.71 -17.61 -4.96
N THR A 13 -10.66 -18.51 -5.21
CA THR A 13 -11.92 -18.18 -5.86
C THR A 13 -13.08 -18.67 -5.02
N ALA A 14 -14.16 -17.88 -5.00
CA ALA A 14 -15.43 -18.23 -4.37
C ALA A 14 -16.57 -17.98 -5.36
N VAL A 15 -17.58 -18.84 -5.32
CA VAL A 15 -18.77 -18.75 -6.18
C VAL A 15 -19.99 -18.54 -5.29
N CYS A 16 -20.82 -17.58 -5.65
CA CYS A 16 -22.06 -17.27 -4.94
C CYS A 16 -23.25 -17.49 -5.88
N ASP A 17 -24.26 -18.22 -5.42
CA ASP A 17 -25.47 -18.53 -6.19
C ASP A 17 -26.43 -17.34 -6.34
N ILE A 18 -26.25 -16.29 -5.52
CA ILE A 18 -27.11 -15.11 -5.52
C ILE A 18 -26.43 -13.99 -6.33
N PRO A 19 -26.87 -13.69 -7.56
CA PRO A 19 -26.28 -12.63 -8.37
C PRO A 19 -26.74 -11.23 -7.88
N PRO A 20 -25.99 -10.17 -8.22
CA PRO A 20 -26.42 -8.80 -7.97
C PRO A 20 -27.64 -8.43 -8.81
N ARG A 21 -28.43 -7.47 -8.32
CA ARG A 21 -29.66 -7.03 -8.98
C ARG A 21 -29.39 -6.54 -10.40
N GLY A 22 -30.15 -7.06 -11.37
CA GLY A 22 -30.11 -6.60 -12.77
C GLY A 22 -29.03 -7.28 -13.63
N LEU A 23 -28.22 -8.18 -13.07
CA LEU A 23 -27.22 -8.94 -13.81
C LEU A 23 -27.46 -10.44 -13.64
N LYS A 24 -27.20 -11.22 -14.69
CA LYS A 24 -27.26 -12.69 -14.64
C LYS A 24 -25.98 -13.30 -14.07
N MET A 25 -24.85 -12.62 -14.24
CA MET A 25 -23.53 -13.04 -13.78
C MET A 25 -22.70 -11.80 -13.47
N SER A 26 -21.81 -11.91 -12.48
CA SER A 26 -20.82 -10.89 -12.13
C SER A 26 -19.58 -11.56 -11.53
N SER A 27 -18.46 -10.85 -11.52
CA SER A 27 -17.26 -11.22 -10.78
C SER A 27 -16.69 -9.99 -10.11
N THR A 28 -16.14 -10.16 -8.92
CA THR A 28 -15.43 -9.12 -8.17
C THR A 28 -14.04 -9.64 -7.87
N PHE A 29 -13.02 -8.83 -8.21
CA PHE A 29 -11.62 -9.16 -7.95
C PHE A 29 -11.11 -8.33 -6.78
N ILE A 30 -10.48 -9.00 -5.82
CA ILE A 30 -9.75 -8.37 -4.72
C ILE A 30 -8.30 -8.81 -4.89
N GLY A 31 -7.44 -7.87 -5.28
CA GLY A 31 -6.02 -8.11 -5.47
C GLY A 31 -5.22 -7.32 -4.46
N ASN A 32 -4.36 -8.01 -3.70
CA ASN A 32 -3.25 -7.37 -3.01
C ASN A 32 -2.05 -7.37 -3.98
N SER A 33 -1.72 -6.21 -4.55
CA SER A 33 -0.68 -6.08 -5.58
C SER A 33 0.26 -4.94 -5.22
N THR A 34 1.57 -5.16 -5.39
CA THR A 34 2.61 -4.14 -5.20
C THR A 34 2.42 -2.93 -6.10
N ALA A 35 1.65 -3.03 -7.19
CA ALA A 35 1.29 -1.91 -8.05
C ALA A 35 0.49 -0.81 -7.32
N ILE A 36 -0.10 -1.11 -6.15
CA ILE A 36 -0.78 -0.10 -5.32
C ILE A 36 0.16 1.03 -4.90
N GLN A 37 1.48 0.79 -4.87
CA GLN A 37 2.50 1.81 -4.60
C GLN A 37 2.40 3.00 -5.55
N GLU A 38 1.91 2.83 -6.78
CA GLU A 38 1.73 3.94 -7.74
C GLU A 38 0.70 4.96 -7.25
N LEU A 39 -0.35 4.49 -6.57
CA LEU A 39 -1.36 5.36 -5.95
C LEU A 39 -0.73 6.18 -4.82
N PHE A 40 0.06 5.53 -3.96
CA PHE A 40 0.76 6.20 -2.86
C PHE A 40 1.81 7.19 -3.36
N LYS A 41 2.62 6.81 -4.37
CA LYS A 41 3.58 7.73 -5.03
C LYS A 41 2.87 8.99 -5.55
N ARG A 42 1.73 8.85 -6.22
CA ARG A 42 0.95 9.99 -6.72
C ARG A 42 0.45 10.92 -5.60
N VAL A 43 -0.01 10.35 -4.49
CA VAL A 43 -0.45 11.15 -3.33
C VAL A 43 0.73 11.83 -2.65
N SER A 44 1.84 11.10 -2.46
CA SER A 44 3.09 11.62 -1.90
C SER A 44 3.62 12.80 -2.72
N GLU A 45 3.70 12.69 -4.05
CA GLU A 45 4.14 13.79 -4.93
C GLU A 45 3.30 15.07 -4.76
N GLN A 46 1.96 14.93 -4.68
CA GLN A 46 1.06 16.06 -4.47
C GLN A 46 1.21 16.65 -3.07
N PHE A 47 1.33 15.80 -2.06
CA PHE A 47 1.59 16.19 -0.68
C PHE A 47 2.89 16.97 -0.57
N THR A 48 4.01 16.41 -1.04
CA THR A 48 5.33 17.04 -1.03
C THR A 48 5.31 18.39 -1.73
N ALA A 49 4.62 18.51 -2.88
CA ALA A 49 4.50 19.78 -3.61
C ALA A 49 3.80 20.88 -2.80
N MET A 50 2.76 20.52 -2.04
CA MET A 50 2.01 21.45 -1.18
C MET A 50 2.78 21.75 0.10
N PHE A 51 3.31 20.73 0.76
CA PHE A 51 3.99 20.81 2.05
C PHE A 51 5.29 21.61 1.96
N ARG A 52 6.07 21.44 0.87
CA ARG A 52 7.26 22.27 0.61
C ARG A 52 6.98 23.77 0.52
N ARG A 53 5.74 24.15 0.15
CA ARG A 53 5.30 25.55 0.08
C ARG A 53 4.59 26.00 1.36
N LYS A 54 4.46 25.11 2.35
CA LYS A 54 3.65 25.29 3.57
C LYS A 54 2.23 25.77 3.27
N ALA A 55 1.67 25.36 2.13
CA ALA A 55 0.36 25.81 1.68
C ALA A 55 -0.73 25.20 2.57
N PHE A 56 -1.62 26.04 3.11
CA PHE A 56 -2.72 25.67 4.02
C PHE A 56 -2.31 24.99 5.33
N LEU A 57 -1.01 24.91 5.65
CA LEU A 57 -0.50 24.23 6.85
C LEU A 57 -1.10 24.80 8.15
N HIS A 58 -1.31 26.12 8.21
CA HIS A 58 -1.89 26.81 9.36
C HIS A 58 -3.28 26.32 9.79
N TRP A 59 -4.06 25.69 8.90
CA TRP A 59 -5.35 25.11 9.27
C TRP A 59 -5.21 23.89 10.17
N TYR A 60 -4.10 23.17 10.06
CA TYR A 60 -3.83 21.99 10.85
C TYR A 60 -3.09 22.35 12.14
N THR A 61 -2.06 23.20 12.03
CA THR A 61 -1.32 23.65 13.21
C THR A 61 -2.17 24.56 14.12
N GLY A 62 -3.18 25.24 13.57
CA GLY A 62 -4.16 26.01 14.35
C GLY A 62 -5.07 25.16 15.23
N GLU A 63 -5.26 23.88 14.87
CA GLU A 63 -6.03 22.90 15.65
C GLU A 63 -5.15 22.10 16.63
N GLY A 64 -3.85 22.42 16.71
CA GLY A 64 -2.91 21.83 17.67
C GLY A 64 -1.97 20.77 17.10
N MET A 65 -1.99 20.53 15.80
CA MET A 65 -1.06 19.60 15.11
C MET A 65 0.35 20.19 15.02
N ASP A 66 1.40 19.37 15.17
CA ASP A 66 2.78 19.81 14.92
C ASP A 66 3.15 19.63 13.42
N GLU A 67 3.99 20.52 12.88
CA GLU A 67 4.54 20.37 11.53
C GLU A 67 5.39 19.10 11.40
N MET A 68 5.97 18.60 12.50
CA MET A 68 6.70 17.35 12.53
C MET A 68 5.82 16.15 12.19
N GLU A 69 4.55 16.15 12.59
CA GLU A 69 3.61 15.05 12.28
C GLU A 69 3.36 14.91 10.76
N PHE A 70 3.44 16.01 10.01
CA PHE A 70 3.39 15.97 8.54
C PHE A 70 4.62 15.29 7.93
N THR A 71 5.79 15.53 8.54
CA THR A 71 7.06 14.95 8.07
C THR A 71 7.11 13.46 8.41
N GLU A 72 6.59 13.07 9.57
CA GLU A 72 6.43 11.66 9.95
C GLU A 72 5.49 10.93 8.99
N ALA A 73 4.31 11.50 8.71
CA ALA A 73 3.38 10.92 7.76
C ALA A 73 3.94 10.80 6.33
N GLU A 74 4.72 11.78 5.87
CA GLU A 74 5.43 11.71 4.59
C GLU A 74 6.46 10.58 4.58
N SER A 75 7.23 10.45 5.67
CA SER A 75 8.21 9.36 5.82
C SER A 75 7.53 8.00 5.77
N ASN A 76 6.50 7.78 6.60
CA ASN A 76 5.80 6.49 6.65
C ASN A 76 5.20 6.10 5.30
N MET A 77 4.70 7.08 4.54
CA MET A 77 4.17 6.81 3.20
C MET A 77 5.28 6.38 2.23
N ASN A 78 6.47 6.98 2.33
CA ASN A 78 7.63 6.60 1.50
C ASN A 78 8.22 5.25 1.93
N ASP A 79 8.21 4.94 3.22
CA ASP A 79 8.62 3.64 3.75
C ASP A 79 7.70 2.53 3.20
N LEU A 80 6.38 2.71 3.28
CA LEU A 80 5.41 1.77 2.71
C LEU A 80 5.59 1.57 1.20
N VAL A 81 5.87 2.63 0.45
CA VAL A 81 6.20 2.53 -0.98
C VAL A 81 7.47 1.70 -1.21
N SER A 82 8.46 1.84 -0.34
CA SER A 82 9.72 1.13 -0.42
C SER A 82 9.56 -0.35 -0.09
N GLU A 83 8.74 -0.70 0.91
CA GLU A 83 8.37 -2.08 1.23
C GLU A 83 7.69 -2.78 0.05
N TYR A 84 6.73 -2.11 -0.60
CA TYR A 84 6.10 -2.67 -1.82
C TYR A 84 7.09 -2.87 -2.96
N GLN A 85 8.07 -1.97 -3.12
CA GLN A 85 9.11 -2.12 -4.12
C GLN A 85 10.02 -3.32 -3.80
N GLN A 86 10.40 -3.49 -2.53
CA GLN A 86 11.21 -4.63 -2.07
C GLN A 86 10.53 -5.97 -2.39
N TYR A 87 9.25 -6.14 -2.04
CA TYR A 87 8.52 -7.39 -2.35
C TYR A 87 8.24 -7.59 -3.83
N GLN A 88 8.19 -6.51 -4.62
CA GLN A 88 8.02 -6.61 -6.07
C GLN A 88 9.27 -7.18 -6.75
N ASP A 89 10.44 -6.82 -6.23
CA ASP A 89 11.74 -7.24 -6.77
C ASP A 89 12.23 -8.55 -6.13
N ALA A 90 11.63 -8.97 -5.00
CA ALA A 90 11.97 -10.20 -4.29
C ALA A 90 11.74 -11.46 -5.12
N THR A 91 12.68 -12.40 -5.03
CA THR A 91 12.61 -13.72 -5.66
C THR A 91 12.43 -14.82 -4.63
N ALA A 92 12.01 -16.02 -5.05
CA ALA A 92 11.85 -17.15 -4.14
C ALA A 92 13.18 -17.63 -3.50
N GLU A 93 14.32 -17.19 -4.03
CA GLU A 93 15.64 -17.48 -3.46
C GLU A 93 15.98 -16.56 -2.28
N ASP A 94 15.30 -15.42 -2.16
CA ASP A 94 15.55 -14.38 -1.14
C ASP A 94 14.80 -14.62 0.19
N GLU A 95 13.93 -15.64 0.27
CA GLU A 95 13.11 -15.94 1.47
C GLU A 95 13.94 -16.35 2.71
N GLY A 96 15.21 -16.73 2.55
CA GLY A 96 16.06 -17.19 3.65
C GLY A 96 16.55 -16.08 4.61
N GLU A 97 16.30 -14.80 4.31
CA GLU A 97 16.86 -13.66 5.06
C GLU A 97 15.81 -12.80 5.79
N VAL A 98 14.50 -13.04 5.60
CA VAL A 98 13.43 -12.12 6.03
C VAL A 98 12.66 -12.58 7.29
N GLU A 99 12.81 -13.83 7.75
CA GLU A 99 12.08 -14.36 8.93
C GLU A 99 12.64 -13.91 10.30
N GLY A 100 13.25 -12.73 10.40
CA GLY A 100 14.02 -12.30 11.59
C GLY A 100 13.37 -11.29 12.54
N GLU A 101 12.24 -10.66 12.18
CA GLU A 101 11.72 -9.51 12.96
C GLU A 101 10.18 -9.48 13.04
N GLU A 102 9.51 -10.53 13.55
CA GLU A 102 8.08 -10.39 13.94
C GLU A 102 7.56 -11.43 14.96
N GLU A 103 8.36 -11.84 15.95
CA GLU A 103 7.86 -12.50 17.16
C GLU A 103 8.38 -11.79 18.43
N GLU A 104 7.76 -10.67 18.83
CA GLU A 104 7.60 -10.29 20.25
C GLU A 104 6.35 -9.39 20.43
N ALA A 105 5.23 -9.98 20.89
CA ALA A 105 4.21 -9.38 21.77
C ALA A 105 3.23 -10.43 22.31
#